data_AF-A0A831M217-F1
#
_entry.id   AF-A0A831M217-F1
#
_cell.length_a   1.000
_cell.length_b   1.000
_cell.length_c   1.000
_cell.angle_alpha   90.00
_cell.angle_beta   90.00
_cell.angle_gamma   90.00
#
_symmetry.space_group_name_H-M   'P 1'
#
loop_
_entity.id
_entity.type
_entity.pdbx_description
1 polymer ?
#
loop_
_entity_poly.entity_id
_entity_poly.type
_entity_poly.pdbx_seq_one_letter_code
_entity_poly.pdbx_strand_id
1 'polypeptide(L)' 'MAAAAQITISEETLALLRKMGYEGESDDEIILRLIRERLVFSLDGRWNQILEDDEFLPLEEL' A
#
# COMPACT_ATOMS: atom_id res chain seq x y z
N MET A 1 5.74 9.30 -23.12
CA MET A 1 4.74 8.21 -23.11
C MET A 1 5.01 7.35 -21.91
N ALA A 2 4.01 7.08 -21.06
CA ALA A 2 4.18 6.13 -19.97
C ALA A 2 4.39 4.73 -20.57
N ALA A 3 5.38 3.99 -20.05
CA ALA A 3 5.61 2.62 -20.47
C ALA A 3 4.47 1.73 -19.93
N ALA A 4 3.79 1.01 -20.80
CA ALA A 4 2.77 0.03 -20.42
C ALA A 4 3.42 -1.36 -20.29
N ALA A 5 3.11 -2.07 -19.21
CA ALA A 5 3.51 -3.45 -19.00
C ALA A 5 2.25 -4.33 -18.97
N GLN A 6 2.29 -5.49 -19.62
CA GLN A 6 1.20 -6.46 -19.57
C GLN A 6 1.51 -7.53 -18.52
N ILE A 7 0.57 -7.75 -17.61
CA ILE A 7 0.66 -8.79 -16.58
C ILE A 7 -0.48 -9.77 -16.82
N THR A 8 -0.15 -11.06 -16.87
CA THR A 8 -1.16 -12.12 -16.96
C THR A 8 -1.55 -12.56 -15.56
N ILE A 9 -2.84 -12.54 -15.27
CA ILE A 9 -3.44 -13.01 -14.01
C ILE A 9 -4.57 -13.99 -14.33
N SER A 10 -4.98 -14.80 -13.34
CA SER A 10 -6.13 -15.68 -13.51
C SER A 10 -7.43 -14.88 -13.59
N GLU A 11 -8.46 -15.45 -14.22
CA GLU A 11 -9.79 -14.85 -14.26
C GLU A 11 -10.37 -14.63 -12.86
N GLU A 12 -10.09 -15.54 -11.93
CA GLU A 12 -10.49 -15.42 -10.53
C GLU A 12 -9.85 -14.19 -9.87
N THR A 13 -8.55 -13.98 -10.06
CA THR A 13 -7.85 -12.80 -9.54
C THR A 13 -8.37 -11.51 -10.17
N LEU A 14 -8.63 -11.50 -11.47
CA LEU A 14 -9.22 -10.33 -12.15
C LEU A 14 -10.62 -10.00 -11.62
N ALA A 15 -11.45 -11.03 -11.39
CA ALA A 15 -12.78 -10.86 -10.83
C ALA A 15 -12.74 -10.28 -9.40
N LEU A 16 -11.80 -10.74 -8.58
CA LEU A 16 -11.58 -10.17 -7.23
C LEU A 16 -11.09 -8.73 -7.31
N LEU A 17 -10.13 -8.42 -8.18
CA LEU A 17 -9.62 -7.06 -8.37
C LEU A 17 -10.76 -6.08 -8.69
N ARG A 18 -11.64 -6.43 -9.64
CA ARG A 18 -12.77 -5.58 -10.03
C ARG A 18 -13.81 -5.40 -8.93
N LYS A 19 -14.00 -6.38 -8.05
CA LYS A 19 -14.87 -6.24 -6.87
C LYS A 19 -14.31 -5.25 -5.84
N MET A 20 -13.00 -5.03 -5.84
CA MET A 20 -12.34 -4.07 -4.95
C MET A 20 -12.33 -2.64 -5.53
N GLY A 21 -12.71 -2.48 -6.80
CA GLY A 21 -12.78 -1.19 -7.48
C GLY A 21 -14.07 -0.42 -7.23
N TYR A 22 -14.01 0.89 -7.43
CA TYR A 22 -15.17 1.76 -7.45
C TYR A 22 -15.79 1.86 -8.86
N GLU A 23 -17.03 2.35 -8.95
CA GLU A 23 -17.69 2.56 -10.25
C GLU A 23 -16.88 3.52 -11.12
N GLY A 24 -16.46 3.06 -12.30
CA GLY A 24 -15.65 3.83 -13.24
C GLY A 24 -14.13 3.76 -13.03
N GLU A 25 -13.65 3.03 -12.02
CA GLU A 25 -12.21 2.82 -11.77
C GLU A 25 -11.65 1.77 -12.76
N SER A 26 -10.51 2.08 -13.39
CA SER A 26 -9.78 1.14 -14.26
C SER A 26 -8.97 0.12 -13.46
N ASP A 27 -8.67 -1.03 -14.08
CA ASP A 27 -7.87 -2.09 -13.44
C ASP A 27 -6.51 -1.54 -12.93
N ASP A 28 -5.87 -0.61 -13.66
CA ASP A 28 -4.63 0.07 -13.27
C ASP A 28 -4.80 0.97 -12.04
N GLU A 29 -5.90 1.72 -11.96
CA GLU A 29 -6.20 2.62 -10.83
C GLU A 29 -6.43 1.81 -9.55
N ILE A 30 -7.18 0.70 -9.65
CA ILE A 30 -7.40 -0.22 -8.54
C ILE A 30 -6.05 -0.76 -8.03
N ILE A 31 -5.18 -1.24 -8.93
CA ILE A 31 -3.86 -1.77 -8.57
C ILE A 31 -3.01 -0.70 -7.88
N LEU A 32 -2.94 0.52 -8.44
CA LEU A 32 -2.16 1.61 -7.89
C LEU A 32 -2.64 2.01 -6.49
N ARG A 33 -3.96 2.06 -6.29
CA ARG A 33 -4.56 2.38 -4.98
C ARG A 33 -4.21 1.31 -3.95
N LEU A 34 -4.40 0.04 -4.28
CA LEU A 34 -4.07 -1.07 -3.37
C LEU A 34 -2.58 -1.11 -2.98
N ILE A 35 -1.69 -0.82 -3.94
CA ILE A 35 -0.25 -0.71 -3.66
C ILE A 35 0.02 0.45 -2.68
N ARG A 36 -0.58 1.62 -2.92
CA ARG A 36 -0.40 2.80 -2.05
C ARG A 36 -0.93 2.55 -0.64
N GLU A 37 -2.13 1.99 -0.51
CA GLU A 37 -2.73 1.63 0.79
C GLU A 37 -1.80 0.70 1.57
N ARG A 38 -1.25 -0.33 0.92
CA ARG A 38 -0.34 -1.28 1.57
C ARG A 38 1.01 -0.65 1.94
N LEU A 39 1.54 0.24 1.10
CA LEU A 39 2.78 0.96 1.40
C LEU A 39 2.61 1.85 2.62
N VAL A 40 1.49 2.60 2.70
CA VAL A 40 1.16 3.42 3.87
C VAL A 40 1.08 2.55 5.12
N PHE A 41 0.31 1.46 5.08
CA PHE A 41 0.20 0.54 6.22
C PHE A 41 1.54 -0.07 6.65
N SER A 42 2.41 -0.40 5.70
CA SER A 42 3.75 -0.95 6.00
C SER A 42 4.71 0.08 6.60
N LEU A 43 4.56 1.35 6.24
CA LEU A 43 5.30 2.43 6.88
C LEU A 43 4.81 2.59 8.31
N ASP A 44 3.50 2.67 8.54
CA ASP A 44 2.91 2.79 9.88
C ASP A 44 3.34 1.63 10.81
N GLY A 45 3.38 0.39 10.32
CA GLY A 45 3.88 -0.74 11.10
C GLY A 45 5.35 -0.62 11.49
N ARG A 46 6.22 -0.12 10.59
CA ARG A 46 7.63 0.16 10.91
C ARG A 46 7.78 1.32 11.89
N TRP A 47 6.97 2.38 11.75
CA TRP A 47 6.96 3.50 12.68
C TRP A 47 6.51 3.09 14.09
N ASN A 48 5.48 2.25 14.19
CA ASN A 48 5.03 1.71 15.47
C ASN A 48 6.09 0.84 16.14
N GLN A 49 6.84 0.04 15.38
CA GLN A 49 7.94 -0.75 15.91
C GLN A 49 9.09 0.13 16.45
N ILE A 50 9.43 1.23 15.76
CA ILE A 50 10.44 2.19 16.24
C ILE A 50 9.99 2.85 17.55
N LEU A 51 8.71 3.20 17.68
CA LEU A 51 8.17 3.80 18.89
C LEU A 51 8.06 2.83 20.07
N GLU A 52 7.97 1.52 19.83
CA GLU A 52 7.99 0.50 20.88
C GLU A 52 9.40 0.22 21.42
N ASP A 53 10.44 0.37 20.59
CA ASP A 53 11.83 0.02 20.94
C ASP A 53 12.69 1.21 21.42
N ASP A 54 12.29 2.47 21.16
CA ASP A 54 13.04 3.66 21.61
C ASP A 54 12.62 4.10 23.03
N GLU A 55 13.54 3.98 24.00
CA GLU A 55 13.41 4.64 25.29
C GLU A 55 13.36 6.17 25.08
N PHE A 56 12.29 6.81 25.55
CA PHE A 56 12.16 8.26 25.53
C PHE A 56 13.29 8.89 26.36
N LEU A 57 14.24 9.55 25.70
CA LEU A 57 15.25 10.39 26.34
C LEU A 57 14.69 11.80 26.51
N PRO A 58 14.40 12.26 27.75
CA PRO A 58 13.96 13.62 27.99
C PRO A 58 15.05 14.61 27.58
N LEU A 59 14.64 15.76 27.05
CA LEU A 59 15.52 16.85 26.64
C LEU A 59 16.42 17.38 27.77
N GLU A 60 16.13 17.04 29.03
CA GLU A 60 16.95 17.41 30.19
C GLU A 60 18.24 16.57 30.33
N GLU A 61 18.39 15.48 29.57
CA GLU A 61 19.52 14.55 29.65
C GLU A 61 20.55 14.70 28.51
N LEU A 62 20.38 15.69 27.62
CA LEU A 62 21.32 16.05 26.53
C LEU A 62 22.30 17.15 26.97
#